data_AF-A0A3B8VMT5-F1
#
_entry.id   AF-A0A3B8VMT5-F1
#
_cell.length_a   1.000
_cell.length_b   1.000
_cell.length_c   1.000
_cell.angle_alpha   90.00
_cell.angle_beta   90.00
_cell.angle_gamma   90.00
#
_symmetry.space_group_name_H-M   'P 1'
#
loop_
_entity.id
_entity.type
_entity.pdbx_description
1 polymer ?
#
loop_
_entity_poly.entity_id
_entity_poly.type
_entity_poly.pdbx_seq_one_letter_code
_entity_poly.pdbx_strand_id
1 'polypeptide(L)'
;RQAIHTVLSGPVAGVMGATQIADVAESPSFISVDVGGTSADICLVRDGEPEMTVERSIGGLPLQLPMLDIVTIGAGGGSIARPLAAGGLSVGPESAGADPGPVCYNQGGTIPTVTDARLVLGHLPPHLLGGEMPLDVDAARKAIQDEIEIPLGLELAEAASGIVEIADNNM
;
A
#
# COMPACT_ATOMS: atom_id res chain seq x y z
N ARG A 1 6.56 -24.36 -18.54
CA ARG A 1 6.06 -23.61 -17.36
C ARG A 1 4.54 -23.52 -17.47
N GLN A 2 3.80 -23.82 -16.40
CA GLN A 2 2.33 -23.64 -16.37
C GLN A 2 2.02 -22.28 -15.71
N ALA A 3 1.10 -21.50 -16.29
CA ALA A 3 0.76 -20.16 -15.80
C ALA A 3 0.27 -20.15 -14.35
N ILE A 4 -0.34 -21.25 -13.90
CA ILE A 4 -0.84 -21.38 -12.54
C ILE A 4 0.26 -21.32 -11.47
N HIS A 5 1.50 -21.71 -11.82
CA HIS A 5 2.65 -21.63 -10.92
C HIS A 5 3.32 -20.26 -10.88
N THR A 6 2.83 -19.27 -11.64
CA THR A 6 3.40 -17.90 -11.64
C THR A 6 2.57 -16.90 -10.86
N VAL A 7 1.42 -17.34 -10.32
CA VAL A 7 0.57 -16.54 -9.43
C VAL A 7 1.39 -16.11 -8.21
N LEU A 8 1.45 -14.80 -7.95
CA LEU A 8 2.21 -14.19 -6.85
C LEU A 8 3.72 -14.43 -6.88
N SER A 9 4.27 -14.73 -8.05
CA SER A 9 5.72 -14.92 -8.22
C SER A 9 6.56 -13.71 -7.79
N GLY A 10 6.03 -12.49 -7.91
CA GLY A 10 6.69 -11.26 -7.44
C GLY A 10 6.88 -11.23 -5.93
N PRO A 11 5.79 -11.21 -5.13
CA PRO A 11 5.88 -11.25 -3.67
C PRO A 11 6.71 -12.43 -3.15
N VAL A 12 6.56 -13.61 -3.75
CA VAL A 12 7.38 -14.80 -3.41
C VAL A 12 8.87 -14.50 -3.57
N ALA A 13 9.29 -13.86 -4.67
CA ALA A 13 10.69 -13.51 -4.86
C ALA A 13 11.19 -12.52 -3.79
N GLY A 14 10.35 -11.58 -3.35
CA GLY A 14 10.64 -10.66 -2.25
C GLY A 14 10.87 -11.39 -0.93
N VAL A 15 9.97 -12.31 -0.56
CA VAL A 15 10.08 -13.13 0.66
C VAL A 15 11.37 -13.95 0.64
N MET A 16 11.65 -14.66 -0.46
CA MET A 16 12.85 -15.48 -0.57
C MET A 16 14.15 -14.65 -0.49
N GLY A 17 14.15 -13.45 -1.06
CA GLY A 17 15.27 -12.51 -0.93
C GLY A 17 15.46 -12.04 0.51
N ALA A 18 14.36 -11.70 1.21
CA ALA A 18 14.38 -11.33 2.62
C ALA A 18 14.90 -12.47 3.49
N THR A 19 14.50 -13.72 3.23
CA THR A 19 15.01 -14.91 3.94
C THR A 19 16.52 -15.04 3.80
N GLN A 20 17.06 -14.84 2.60
CA GLN A 20 18.51 -14.89 2.37
C GLN A 20 19.26 -13.80 3.14
N ILE A 21 18.70 -12.58 3.23
CA ILE A 21 19.30 -11.48 4.00
C ILE A 21 19.18 -11.76 5.50
N ALA A 22 18.06 -12.30 5.95
CA ALA A 22 17.78 -12.63 7.34
C ALA A 22 18.72 -13.71 7.89
N ASP A 23 19.07 -14.70 7.07
CA ASP A 23 20.08 -15.72 7.40
C ASP A 23 21.46 -15.09 7.67
N VAL A 24 21.90 -14.19 6.79
CA VAL A 24 23.16 -13.44 6.96
C VAL A 24 23.10 -12.52 8.19
N ALA A 25 21.92 -12.00 8.52
CA ALA A 25 21.70 -11.15 9.67
C ALA A 25 21.46 -11.93 10.99
N GLU A 26 21.56 -13.26 10.98
CA GLU A 26 21.29 -14.15 12.13
C GLU A 26 19.90 -13.93 12.75
N SER A 27 18.91 -13.56 11.93
CA SER A 27 17.54 -13.21 12.35
C SER A 27 16.50 -14.05 11.61
N PRO A 28 16.45 -15.37 11.84
CA PRO A 28 15.74 -16.33 10.98
C PRO A 28 14.20 -16.25 11.06
N SER A 29 13.66 -15.52 12.03
CA SER A 29 12.21 -15.36 12.21
C SER A 29 11.84 -13.88 12.02
N PHE A 30 10.99 -13.59 11.04
CA PHE A 30 10.57 -12.23 10.69
C PHE A 30 9.22 -12.19 9.98
N ILE A 31 8.65 -11.00 9.87
CA ILE A 31 7.48 -10.73 9.02
C ILE A 31 7.97 -9.86 7.86
N SER A 32 7.78 -10.32 6.62
CA SER A 32 8.00 -9.46 5.44
C SER A 32 6.76 -8.64 5.18
N VAL A 33 6.93 -7.35 4.89
CA VAL A 33 5.85 -6.46 4.46
C VAL A 33 6.32 -5.72 3.21
N ASP A 34 5.68 -5.97 2.07
CA ASP A 34 5.93 -5.28 0.80
C ASP A 34 4.72 -4.41 0.46
N VAL A 35 4.88 -3.08 0.62
CA VAL A 35 3.80 -2.10 0.39
C VAL A 35 3.97 -1.45 -0.98
N GLY A 36 3.04 -1.74 -1.89
CA GLY A 36 2.98 -1.12 -3.20
C GLY A 36 2.03 0.07 -3.28
N GLY A 37 1.69 0.45 -4.52
CA GLY A 37 0.69 1.49 -4.79
C GLY A 37 -0.75 1.05 -4.55
N THR A 38 -1.03 -0.25 -4.47
CA THR A 38 -2.42 -0.76 -4.39
C THR A 38 -2.66 -1.65 -3.17
N SER A 39 -1.66 -2.43 -2.80
CA SER A 39 -1.77 -3.46 -1.78
C SER A 39 -0.48 -3.58 -0.98
N ALA A 40 -0.58 -4.26 0.15
CA ALA A 40 0.56 -4.74 0.92
C ALA A 40 0.53 -6.26 0.96
N ASP A 41 1.67 -6.88 0.67
CA ASP A 41 1.88 -8.32 0.72
C ASP A 41 2.69 -8.68 1.99
N ILE A 42 2.13 -9.57 2.81
CA ILE A 42 2.63 -9.91 4.14
C ILE A 42 2.91 -11.41 4.20
N CYS A 43 4.06 -11.81 4.75
CA CYS A 43 4.41 -13.22 4.94
C CYS A 43 5.13 -13.41 6.28
N LEU A 44 4.77 -14.48 7.00
CA LEU A 44 5.48 -14.92 8.19
C LEU A 44 6.57 -15.92 7.79
N VAL A 45 7.80 -15.64 8.21
CA VAL A 45 8.93 -16.55 8.09
C VAL A 45 9.38 -16.94 9.47
N ARG A 46 9.50 -18.25 9.72
CA ARG A 46 9.87 -18.80 11.03
C ARG A 46 11.04 -19.75 10.85
N ASP A 47 12.08 -19.56 11.66
CA ASP A 47 13.26 -20.43 11.67
C ASP A 47 13.91 -20.58 10.28
N GLY A 48 13.87 -19.51 9.46
CA GLY A 48 14.41 -19.46 8.10
C GLY A 48 13.47 -19.99 7.02
N GLU A 49 12.29 -20.49 7.40
CA GLU A 49 11.35 -21.15 6.49
C GLU A 49 10.03 -20.35 6.38
N PRO A 50 9.65 -19.87 5.18
CA PRO A 50 8.34 -19.26 4.96
C PRO A 50 7.22 -20.30 5.08
N GLU A 51 6.08 -19.92 5.68
CA GLU A 51 4.93 -20.83 5.78
C GLU A 51 4.33 -21.14 4.39
N MET A 52 3.86 -22.38 4.23
CA MET A 52 3.25 -22.88 2.99
C MET A 52 1.76 -23.16 3.23
N THR A 53 0.93 -22.82 2.25
CA THR A 53 -0.50 -23.13 2.24
C THR A 53 -0.90 -23.84 0.95
N VAL A 54 -2.00 -24.61 1.04
CA VAL A 54 -2.71 -25.19 -0.10
C VAL A 54 -4.13 -24.63 -0.24
N GLU A 55 -4.54 -23.75 0.68
CA GLU A 55 -5.87 -23.18 0.75
C GLU A 55 -5.78 -21.69 0.44
N ARG A 56 -6.05 -21.34 -0.83
CA ARG A 56 -6.09 -19.94 -1.25
C ARG A 56 -7.22 -19.67 -2.23
N SER A 57 -7.66 -18.42 -2.29
CA SER A 57 -8.56 -17.92 -3.31
C SER A 57 -7.90 -16.77 -4.08
N ILE A 58 -7.99 -16.78 -5.40
CA ILE A 58 -7.53 -15.71 -6.29
C ILE A 58 -8.72 -15.26 -7.13
N GLY A 59 -9.11 -13.98 -7.03
CA GLY A 59 -10.29 -13.47 -7.73
C GLY A 59 -11.59 -14.21 -7.38
N GLY A 60 -11.70 -14.73 -6.15
CA GLY A 60 -12.84 -15.53 -5.70
C GLY A 60 -12.79 -17.00 -6.12
N LEU A 61 -11.77 -17.44 -6.87
CA LEU A 61 -11.60 -18.82 -7.31
C LEU A 61 -10.66 -19.59 -6.39
N PRO A 62 -11.06 -20.76 -5.85
CA PRO A 62 -10.19 -21.57 -5.01
C PRO A 62 -9.01 -22.14 -5.82
N LEU A 63 -7.83 -22.10 -5.22
CA LEU A 63 -6.58 -22.62 -5.76
C LEU A 63 -6.02 -23.68 -4.81
N GLN A 64 -5.93 -24.93 -5.28
CA GLN A 64 -5.42 -26.08 -4.51
C GLN A 64 -4.01 -26.47 -4.97
N LEU A 65 -3.07 -25.55 -4.86
CA LEU A 65 -1.66 -25.79 -5.16
C LEU A 65 -0.80 -25.34 -3.99
N PRO A 66 0.24 -26.11 -3.60
CA PRO A 66 1.20 -25.65 -2.60
C PRO A 66 1.86 -24.34 -3.04
N MET A 67 1.79 -23.33 -2.19
CA MET A 67 2.38 -22.00 -2.41
C MET A 67 2.72 -21.34 -1.07
N LEU A 68 3.56 -20.29 -1.10
CA LEU A 68 3.83 -19.51 0.12
C LEU A 68 2.53 -18.88 0.65
N ASP A 69 2.38 -18.91 1.97
CA ASP A 69 1.28 -18.23 2.65
C ASP A 69 1.58 -16.73 2.75
N ILE A 70 1.12 -16.01 1.74
CA ILE A 70 1.25 -14.55 1.64
C ILE A 70 -0.15 -13.98 1.79
N VAL A 71 -0.36 -13.09 2.75
CA VAL A 71 -1.61 -12.35 2.90
C VAL A 71 -1.50 -11.02 2.16
N THR A 72 -2.44 -10.74 1.28
CA THR A 72 -2.51 -9.46 0.55
C THR A 72 -3.65 -8.62 1.13
N ILE A 73 -3.34 -7.43 1.62
CA ILE A 73 -4.32 -6.46 2.11
C ILE A 73 -4.42 -5.26 1.17
N GLY A 74 -5.62 -4.67 1.06
CA GLY A 74 -5.92 -3.51 0.22
C GLY A 74 -5.45 -2.18 0.83
N ALA A 75 -4.21 -2.12 1.28
CA ALA A 75 -3.58 -0.96 1.88
C ALA A 75 -2.27 -0.68 1.13
N GLY A 76 -2.20 0.43 0.42
CA GLY A 76 -1.02 0.85 -0.34
C GLY A 76 -1.01 2.36 -0.55
N GLY A 77 0.00 2.86 -1.26
CA GLY A 77 0.17 4.31 -1.47
C GLY A 77 -1.03 4.97 -2.18
N GLY A 78 -1.67 4.25 -3.11
CA GLY A 78 -2.83 4.71 -3.85
C GLY A 78 -4.16 4.46 -3.15
N SER A 79 -4.18 3.91 -1.93
CA SER A 79 -5.43 3.72 -1.18
C SER A 79 -6.13 5.07 -1.00
N ILE A 80 -7.40 5.11 -1.43
CA ILE A 80 -8.20 6.34 -1.51
C ILE A 80 -8.73 6.71 -0.13
N ALA A 81 -8.58 7.98 0.24
CA ALA A 81 -9.17 8.57 1.44
C ALA A 81 -10.53 9.22 1.13
N ARG A 82 -11.54 8.95 1.95
CA ARG A 82 -12.88 9.55 1.83
C ARG A 82 -13.50 9.86 3.19
N PRO A 83 -14.26 10.95 3.31
CA PRO A 83 -15.10 11.17 4.48
C PRO A 83 -16.25 10.16 4.49
N LEU A 84 -16.60 9.69 5.68
CA LEU A 84 -17.76 8.84 5.93
C LEU A 84 -18.97 9.71 6.29
N ALA A 85 -20.17 9.29 5.89
CA ALA A 85 -21.43 9.99 6.18
C ALA A 85 -21.68 10.21 7.69
N ALA A 86 -21.06 9.39 8.55
CA ALA A 86 -21.15 9.49 10.01
C ALA A 86 -20.13 10.48 10.64
N GLY A 87 -19.37 11.24 9.85
CA GLY A 87 -18.38 12.20 10.36
C GLY A 87 -17.03 11.57 10.73
N GLY A 88 -16.60 10.57 9.97
CA GLY A 88 -15.30 9.91 10.13
C GLY A 88 -14.49 9.90 8.83
N LEU A 89 -13.31 9.30 8.87
CA LEU A 89 -12.43 9.13 7.71
C LEU A 89 -12.26 7.63 7.42
N SER A 90 -12.31 7.25 6.14
CA SER A 90 -11.95 5.90 5.68
C SER A 90 -10.82 5.98 4.67
N VAL A 91 -9.93 4.99 4.68
CA VAL A 91 -8.84 4.85 3.72
C VAL A 91 -8.83 3.44 3.15
N GLY A 92 -8.91 3.32 1.83
CA GLY A 92 -9.10 2.03 1.16
C GLY A 92 -10.52 1.46 1.34
N PRO A 93 -10.78 0.21 0.90
CA PRO A 93 -9.84 -0.70 0.21
C PRO A 93 -9.65 -0.33 -1.28
N GLU A 94 -10.42 0.62 -1.81
CA GLU A 94 -10.26 1.11 -3.17
C GLU A 94 -8.91 1.82 -3.34
N SER A 95 -8.26 1.61 -4.47
CA SER A 95 -7.01 2.26 -4.84
C SER A 95 -7.17 3.06 -6.14
N ALA A 96 -6.51 4.21 -6.21
CA ALA A 96 -6.34 4.99 -7.42
C ALA A 96 -5.41 4.31 -8.45
N GLY A 97 -4.73 3.22 -8.05
CA GLY A 97 -3.78 2.49 -8.87
C GLY A 97 -2.60 3.37 -9.28
N ALA A 98 -2.04 3.09 -10.46
CA ALA A 98 -1.04 3.94 -11.10
C ALA A 98 -1.64 4.89 -12.14
N ASP A 99 -2.84 4.60 -12.64
CA ASP A 99 -3.59 5.39 -13.63
C ASP A 99 -5.08 5.40 -13.21
N PRO A 100 -5.65 6.55 -12.83
CA PRO A 100 -5.05 7.89 -12.89
C PRO A 100 -4.06 8.18 -11.74
N GLY A 101 -3.98 7.29 -10.74
CA GLY A 101 -3.03 7.39 -9.63
C GLY A 101 -3.36 8.47 -8.58
N PRO A 102 -2.47 8.63 -7.58
CA PRO A 102 -2.49 9.75 -6.63
C PRO A 102 -2.63 11.12 -7.31
N VAL A 103 -3.25 12.07 -6.60
CA VAL A 103 -3.46 13.43 -7.14
C VAL A 103 -2.12 14.11 -7.46
N CYS A 104 -1.11 13.92 -6.61
CA CYS A 104 0.23 14.46 -6.79
C CYS A 104 0.94 13.93 -8.04
N TYR A 105 0.47 12.85 -8.67
CA TYR A 105 1.05 12.36 -9.92
C TYR A 105 0.63 13.24 -11.11
N ASN A 106 -0.41 14.07 -10.95
CA ASN A 106 -0.92 14.97 -11.97
C ASN A 106 -1.31 14.25 -13.29
N GLN A 107 -1.86 13.04 -13.17
CA GLN A 107 -2.31 12.20 -14.28
C GLN A 107 -3.84 12.08 -14.38
N GLY A 108 -4.56 13.02 -13.74
CA GLY A 108 -6.03 13.06 -13.75
C GLY A 108 -6.69 12.49 -12.49
N GLY A 109 -5.90 12.08 -11.49
CA GLY A 109 -6.41 11.71 -10.17
C GLY A 109 -7.01 12.92 -9.45
N THR A 110 -8.19 12.75 -8.84
CA THR A 110 -8.90 13.85 -8.16
C THR A 110 -9.24 13.56 -6.70
N ILE A 111 -9.09 12.31 -6.26
CA ILE A 111 -9.44 11.90 -4.89
C ILE A 111 -8.13 11.65 -4.12
N PRO A 112 -7.93 12.24 -2.93
CA PRO A 112 -6.69 12.12 -2.19
C PRO A 112 -6.39 10.66 -1.79
N THR A 113 -5.10 10.33 -1.77
CA THR A 113 -4.57 9.00 -1.45
C THR A 113 -3.54 9.05 -0.32
N VAL A 114 -3.09 7.88 0.16
CA VAL A 114 -2.01 7.78 1.16
C VAL A 114 -0.72 8.45 0.69
N THR A 115 -0.37 8.33 -0.60
CA THR A 115 0.80 8.98 -1.19
C THR A 115 0.66 10.50 -1.15
N ASP A 116 -0.52 11.05 -1.42
CA ASP A 116 -0.79 12.50 -1.34
C ASP A 116 -0.58 13.01 0.09
N ALA A 117 -1.09 12.27 1.08
CA ALA A 117 -0.93 12.60 2.50
C ALA A 117 0.54 12.54 2.93
N ARG A 118 1.27 11.48 2.56
CA ARG A 118 2.70 11.35 2.85
C ARG A 118 3.52 12.47 2.19
N LEU A 119 3.14 12.92 1.00
CA LEU A 119 3.78 14.06 0.34
C LEU A 119 3.52 15.38 1.09
N VAL A 120 2.28 15.64 1.49
CA VAL A 120 1.91 16.86 2.23
C VAL A 120 2.60 16.93 3.59
N LEU A 121 2.76 15.78 4.27
CA LEU A 121 3.49 15.68 5.53
C LEU A 121 5.03 15.79 5.35
N GLY A 122 5.53 15.79 4.11
CA GLY A 122 6.96 15.86 3.82
C GLY A 122 7.70 14.53 4.03
N HIS A 123 6.99 13.40 4.11
CA HIS A 123 7.61 12.07 4.16
C HIS A 123 8.21 11.66 2.81
N LEU A 124 7.74 12.27 1.72
CA LEU A 124 8.22 12.03 0.37
C LEU A 124 8.92 13.29 -0.19
N PRO A 125 10.00 13.12 -0.97
CA PRO A 125 10.55 14.21 -1.77
C PRO A 125 9.54 14.69 -2.83
N PRO A 126 9.69 15.91 -3.39
CA PRO A 126 8.79 16.46 -4.41
C PRO A 126 8.96 15.80 -5.80
N HIS A 127 9.64 14.66 -5.88
CA HIS A 127 9.84 13.89 -7.11
C HIS A 127 10.14 12.42 -6.77
N LEU A 128 9.74 11.50 -7.64
CA LEU A 128 10.05 10.07 -7.56
C LEU A 128 10.95 9.64 -8.73
N LEU A 129 11.33 8.36 -8.75
CA LEU A 129 12.12 7.73 -9.82
C LEU A 129 13.41 8.49 -10.14
N GLY A 130 14.13 8.93 -9.11
CA GLY A 130 15.38 9.68 -9.27
C GLY A 130 15.22 11.08 -9.87
N GLY A 131 14.00 11.65 -9.89
CA GLY A 131 13.72 12.97 -10.43
C GLY A 131 12.92 12.97 -11.73
N GLU A 132 12.72 11.80 -12.36
CA GLU A 132 11.97 11.68 -13.61
C GLU A 132 10.47 11.95 -13.44
N MET A 133 9.95 11.76 -12.23
CA MET A 133 8.55 11.94 -11.93
C MET A 133 8.36 13.07 -10.91
N PRO A 134 8.17 14.34 -11.35
CA PRO A 134 7.85 15.43 -10.44
C PRO A 134 6.48 15.20 -9.78
N LEU A 135 6.37 15.57 -8.50
CA LEU A 135 5.12 15.49 -7.76
C LEU A 135 4.53 16.87 -7.51
N ASP A 136 3.22 16.99 -7.67
CA ASP A 136 2.49 18.23 -7.41
C ASP A 136 1.99 18.27 -5.96
N VAL A 137 2.79 18.89 -5.09
CA VAL A 137 2.48 19.05 -3.66
C VAL A 137 1.25 19.94 -3.45
N ASP A 138 1.08 20.96 -4.29
CA ASP A 138 -0.03 21.91 -4.14
C ASP A 138 -1.35 21.28 -4.57
N ALA A 139 -1.35 20.43 -5.61
CA ALA A 139 -2.50 19.62 -6.00
C ALA A 139 -2.90 18.63 -4.90
N ALA A 140 -1.94 17.91 -4.30
CA ALA A 140 -2.21 17.02 -3.17
C ALA A 140 -2.78 17.79 -1.96
N ARG A 141 -2.18 18.93 -1.61
CA ARG A 141 -2.66 19.80 -0.54
C ARG A 141 -4.10 20.21 -0.77
N LYS A 142 -4.40 20.68 -1.98
CA LYS A 142 -5.74 21.13 -2.35
C LYS A 142 -6.76 19.99 -2.29
N ALA A 143 -6.42 18.81 -2.80
CA ALA A 143 -7.33 17.66 -2.77
C ALA A 143 -7.63 17.21 -1.34
N ILE A 144 -6.63 17.16 -0.44
CA ILE A 144 -6.88 16.84 0.97
C ILE A 144 -7.71 17.93 1.63
N GLN A 145 -7.45 19.20 1.31
CA GLN A 145 -8.23 20.31 1.84
C GLN A 145 -9.71 20.23 1.44
N ASP A 146 -9.97 20.08 0.14
CA ASP A 146 -11.33 20.11 -0.42
C ASP A 146 -12.14 18.86 0.00
N GLU A 147 -11.52 17.68 0.01
CA GLU A 147 -12.23 16.40 0.20
C GLU A 147 -12.24 15.91 1.65
N ILE A 148 -11.29 16.32 2.50
CA ILE A 148 -11.14 15.79 3.87
C ILE A 148 -11.17 16.91 4.93
N GLU A 149 -10.30 17.91 4.81
CA GLU A 149 -10.16 18.99 5.80
C GLU A 149 -11.48 19.75 6.00
N ILE A 150 -12.04 20.31 4.92
CA ILE A 150 -13.27 21.11 4.97
C ILE A 150 -14.48 20.25 5.38
N PRO A 151 -14.71 19.04 4.81
CA PRO A 151 -15.85 18.23 5.19
C PRO A 151 -15.83 17.71 6.63
N LEU A 152 -14.65 17.47 7.20
CA LEU A 152 -14.50 16.97 8.56
C LEU A 152 -14.19 18.05 9.60
N GLY A 153 -13.90 19.28 9.18
CA GLY A 153 -13.56 20.40 10.07
C GLY A 153 -12.22 20.20 10.79
N LEU A 154 -11.24 19.60 10.11
CA LEU A 154 -9.89 19.34 10.62
C LEU A 154 -8.92 20.41 10.14
N GLU A 155 -7.74 20.52 10.74
CA GLU A 155 -6.62 21.21 10.08
C GLU A 155 -5.98 20.32 9.00
N LEU A 156 -5.40 20.91 7.95
CA LEU A 156 -4.77 20.17 6.85
C LEU A 156 -3.78 19.09 7.34
N ALA A 157 -2.94 19.45 8.32
CA ALA A 157 -1.93 18.54 8.86
C ALA A 157 -2.57 17.35 9.60
N GLU A 158 -3.66 17.61 10.33
CA GLU A 158 -4.43 16.57 11.02
C GLU A 158 -5.15 15.65 10.03
N ALA A 159 -5.75 16.22 8.97
CA ALA A 159 -6.36 15.45 7.90
C ALA A 159 -5.33 14.54 7.20
N ALA A 160 -4.16 15.07 6.85
CA ALA A 160 -3.10 14.28 6.23
C ALA A 160 -2.54 13.21 7.18
N SER A 161 -2.29 13.54 8.46
CA SER A 161 -1.84 12.56 9.47
C SER A 161 -2.86 11.45 9.66
N GLY A 162 -4.15 11.79 9.75
CA GLY A 162 -5.23 10.82 9.91
C GLY A 162 -5.34 9.84 8.74
N ILE A 163 -5.10 10.29 7.50
CA ILE A 163 -5.05 9.38 6.34
C ILE A 163 -3.94 8.33 6.52
N VAL A 164 -2.73 8.77 6.93
CA VAL A 164 -1.59 7.88 7.12
C VAL A 164 -1.82 6.94 8.30
N GLU A 165 -2.31 7.44 9.43
CA GLU A 165 -2.57 6.64 10.63
C GLU A 165 -3.63 5.55 10.38
N ILE A 166 -4.69 5.85 9.64
CA ILE A 166 -5.70 4.84 9.29
C ILE A 166 -5.12 3.78 8.35
N ALA A 167 -4.31 4.19 7.36
CA ALA A 167 -3.65 3.26 6.46
C ALA A 167 -2.69 2.33 7.22
N ASP A 168 -1.90 2.89 8.14
CA ASP A 168 -0.94 2.15 8.95
C ASP A 168 -1.64 1.23 9.98
N ASN A 169 -2.79 1.62 10.54
CA ASN A 169 -3.57 0.77 11.46
C ASN A 169 -4.30 -0.39 10.76
N ASN A 170 -4.54 -0.28 9.45
CA ASN A 170 -5.10 -1.36 8.66
C ASN A 170 -4.07 -2.44 8.28
N MET A 171 -2.77 -2.21 8.56
CA MET A 171 -1.66 -3.13 8.32
C MET A 171 -1.24 -3.84 9.61
#